data_AF-A0A7K2ZBF9-F1
#
_entry.id   AF-A0A7K2ZBF9-F1
#
_cell.length_a   1.000
_cell.length_b   1.000
_cell.length_c   1.000
_cell.angle_alpha   90.00
_cell.angle_beta   90.00
_cell.angle_gamma   90.00
#
_symmetry.space_group_name_H-M   'P 1'
#
loop_
_entity.id
_entity.type
_entity.pdbx_description
1 polymer ?
#
loop_
_entity_poly.entity_id
_entity_poly.type
_entity_poly.pdbx_seq_one_letter_code
_entity_poly.pdbx_strand_id
1 'polypeptide(L)'
;GGDEAEESRVSLADPAREAEAAQLRAAWNAAYWRSFGWWEHRTVVGAEPKLYDCFNESDAMVSDISSVVSDFIASGKPYAVTDSAALGPEEFKRQNTAVRAAVILSNSAEELDELLAAVADPAADVLAGARRELKSYLLGPDEPTSMEQFNAAVRALAAKAEARNAGVAQRLGDQAIAVPDREAA
;
A
#
# COMPACT_ATOMS: atom_id res chain seq x y z
N GLY A 1 10.88 -32.03 6.11
CA GLY A 1 9.80 -31.38 5.34
C GLY A 1 8.89 -30.76 6.36
N GLY A 2 9.12 -29.48 6.65
CA GLY A 2 8.14 -28.66 7.37
C GLY A 2 7.09 -28.19 6.38
N ASP A 3 5.92 -27.82 6.87
CA ASP A 3 4.96 -27.11 6.03
C ASP A 3 5.45 -25.66 5.76
N GLU A 4 4.83 -24.99 4.80
CA GLU A 4 5.19 -23.62 4.41
C GLU A 4 5.10 -22.61 5.58
N ALA A 5 4.24 -22.85 6.57
CA ALA A 5 4.10 -21.99 7.75
C ALA A 5 5.27 -22.21 8.74
N GLU A 6 5.76 -23.44 8.88
CA GLU A 6 6.96 -23.73 9.66
C GLU A 6 8.20 -23.11 9.02
N GLU A 7 8.36 -23.25 7.69
CA GLU A 7 9.46 -22.66 6.93
C GLU A 7 9.44 -21.12 7.00
N SER A 8 8.26 -20.50 6.85
CA SER A 8 8.10 -19.04 7.00
C SER A 8 8.47 -18.55 8.40
N ARG A 9 8.10 -19.31 9.45
CA ARG A 9 8.39 -18.95 10.86
C ARG A 9 9.88 -18.98 11.19
N VAL A 10 10.64 -19.92 10.60
CA VAL A 10 12.07 -20.08 10.88
C VAL A 10 12.96 -19.36 9.87
N SER A 11 12.39 -18.86 8.78
CA SER A 11 13.10 -18.06 7.80
C SER A 11 13.66 -16.80 8.46
N LEU A 12 14.99 -16.65 8.39
CA LEU A 12 15.66 -15.43 8.78
C LEU A 12 15.82 -14.57 7.54
N ALA A 13 15.36 -13.32 7.62
CA ALA A 13 15.65 -12.33 6.60
C ALA A 13 17.18 -12.23 6.41
N ASP A 14 17.64 -12.30 5.17
CA ASP A 14 19.02 -12.05 4.78
C ASP A 14 19.08 -10.64 4.17
N PRO A 15 19.49 -9.61 4.94
CA PRO A 15 19.45 -8.24 4.48
C PRO A 15 20.33 -8.00 3.25
N ALA A 16 21.40 -8.78 3.07
CA ALA A 16 22.28 -8.65 1.92
C ALA A 16 21.59 -9.14 0.64
N ARG A 17 20.91 -10.29 0.71
CA ARG A 17 20.11 -10.80 -0.41
C ARG A 17 18.93 -9.90 -0.74
N GLU A 18 18.25 -9.35 0.26
CA GLU A 18 17.14 -8.42 0.04
C GLU A 18 17.62 -7.13 -0.65
N ALA A 19 18.75 -6.58 -0.20
CA ALA A 19 19.38 -5.42 -0.81
C ALA A 19 19.81 -5.70 -2.26
N GLU A 20 20.43 -6.86 -2.52
CA GLU A 20 20.81 -7.29 -3.86
C GLU A 20 19.59 -7.45 -4.77
N ALA A 21 18.53 -8.12 -4.31
CA ALA A 21 17.29 -8.27 -5.07
C ALA A 21 16.61 -6.92 -5.37
N ALA A 22 16.66 -5.96 -4.44
CA ALA A 22 16.16 -4.61 -4.67
C ALA A 22 16.99 -3.88 -5.74
N GLN A 23 18.34 -4.00 -5.69
CA GLN A 23 19.23 -3.40 -6.68
C GLN A 23 19.02 -4.00 -8.08
N LEU A 24 18.94 -5.33 -8.18
CA LEU A 24 18.72 -6.03 -9.45
C LEU A 24 17.36 -5.67 -10.06
N ARG A 25 16.31 -5.54 -9.23
CA ARG A 25 14.98 -5.08 -9.68
C ARG A 25 15.05 -3.65 -10.20
N ALA A 26 15.70 -2.73 -9.49
CA ALA A 26 15.85 -1.35 -9.94
C ALA A 26 16.63 -1.27 -11.27
N ALA A 27 17.70 -2.06 -11.42
CA ALA A 27 18.47 -2.14 -12.65
C ALA A 27 17.65 -2.69 -13.82
N TRP A 28 16.85 -3.74 -13.58
CA TRP A 28 15.95 -4.31 -14.57
C TRP A 28 14.86 -3.32 -14.99
N ASN A 29 14.20 -2.64 -14.05
CA ASN A 29 13.18 -1.62 -14.33
C ASN A 29 13.78 -0.50 -15.20
N ALA A 30 14.95 0.02 -14.81
CA ALA A 30 15.61 1.07 -15.56
C ALA A 30 15.97 0.62 -16.99
N ALA A 31 16.34 -0.65 -17.19
CA ALA A 31 16.59 -1.20 -18.52
C ALA A 31 15.29 -1.39 -19.33
N TYR A 32 14.22 -1.85 -18.68
CA TYR A 32 12.90 -2.02 -19.27
C TYR A 32 12.37 -0.70 -19.85
N TRP A 33 12.33 0.36 -19.03
CA TRP A 33 11.77 1.65 -19.47
C TRP A 33 12.58 2.36 -20.56
N ARG A 34 13.87 2.03 -20.70
CA ARG A 34 14.72 2.53 -21.80
C ARG A 34 14.65 1.68 -23.07
N SER A 35 13.98 0.52 -23.05
CA SER A 35 14.00 -0.41 -24.18
C SER A 35 13.01 -0.05 -25.31
N PHE A 36 12.25 1.03 -25.16
CA PHE A 36 11.27 1.53 -26.12
C PHE A 36 11.23 3.06 -26.09
N GLY A 37 10.67 3.66 -27.15
CA GLY A 37 10.46 5.11 -27.21
C GLY A 37 9.35 5.57 -26.27
N TRP A 38 9.43 6.82 -25.81
CA TRP A 38 8.44 7.41 -24.90
C TRP A 38 7.02 7.52 -25.48
N TRP A 39 6.91 7.50 -26.82
CA TRP A 39 5.63 7.57 -27.55
C TRP A 39 4.99 6.19 -27.78
N GLU A 40 5.69 5.11 -27.46
CA GLU A 40 5.18 3.76 -27.74
C GLU A 40 4.09 3.38 -26.74
N HIS A 41 2.93 2.98 -27.25
CA HIS A 41 1.91 2.35 -26.42
C HIS A 41 2.41 0.99 -25.91
N ARG A 42 2.31 0.78 -24.59
CA ARG A 42 2.74 -0.45 -23.94
C ARG A 42 1.58 -1.09 -23.19
N THR A 43 1.49 -2.40 -23.31
CA THR A 43 0.59 -3.22 -22.51
C THR A 43 1.41 -4.14 -21.62
N VAL A 44 1.17 -4.09 -20.30
CA VAL A 44 1.79 -4.99 -19.32
C VAL A 44 0.78 -6.06 -18.98
N VAL A 45 1.04 -7.30 -19.42
CA VAL A 45 0.16 -8.47 -19.19
C VAL A 45 0.78 -9.51 -18.26
N GLY A 46 2.08 -9.39 -17.98
CA GLY A 46 2.83 -10.31 -17.13
C GLY A 46 2.99 -9.80 -15.70
N ALA A 47 3.77 -10.52 -14.91
CA ALA A 47 4.10 -10.13 -13.54
C ALA A 47 5.05 -8.93 -13.44
N GLU A 48 5.74 -8.59 -14.53
CA GLU A 48 6.74 -7.52 -14.58
C GLU A 48 6.49 -6.58 -15.79
N PRO A 49 6.75 -5.26 -15.64
CA PRO A 49 7.08 -4.57 -14.39
C PRO A 49 5.94 -4.64 -13.37
N LYS A 50 6.29 -4.62 -12.08
CA LYS A 50 5.29 -4.62 -11.00
C LYS A 50 4.39 -3.39 -11.09
N LEU A 51 3.16 -3.52 -10.60
CA LEU A 51 2.16 -2.45 -10.63
C LEU A 51 2.68 -1.13 -10.04
N TYR A 52 3.32 -1.18 -8.87
CA TYR A 52 3.89 0.01 -8.24
C TYR A 52 5.07 0.61 -9.02
N ASP A 53 5.81 -0.20 -9.78
CA ASP A 53 6.87 0.32 -10.66
C ASP A 53 6.25 1.06 -11.85
N CYS A 54 5.13 0.58 -12.40
CA CYS A 54 4.35 1.32 -13.40
C CYS A 54 3.83 2.66 -12.84
N PHE A 55 3.34 2.68 -11.59
CA PHE A 55 2.86 3.90 -10.95
C PHE A 55 3.98 4.93 -10.72
N ASN A 56 5.19 4.45 -10.39
CA ASN A 56 6.33 5.31 -10.17
C ASN A 56 6.77 6.00 -11.46
N GLU A 57 6.71 5.30 -12.60
CA GLU A 57 7.04 5.86 -13.92
C GLU A 57 5.93 6.68 -14.56
N SER A 58 4.66 6.50 -14.18
CA SER A 58 3.56 7.25 -14.80
C SER A 58 3.39 8.64 -14.18
N ASP A 59 3.04 9.64 -14.99
CA ASP A 59 2.73 11.00 -14.47
C ASP A 59 1.28 11.13 -14.00
N ALA A 60 0.39 10.32 -14.56
CA ALA A 60 -1.02 10.24 -14.19
C ALA A 60 -1.58 8.85 -14.46
N MET A 61 -2.82 8.63 -14.03
CA MET A 61 -3.56 7.39 -14.30
C MET A 61 -5.00 7.68 -14.76
N VAL A 62 -5.49 6.87 -15.69
CA VAL A 62 -6.91 6.78 -16.02
C VAL A 62 -7.38 5.38 -15.66
N SER A 63 -8.47 5.28 -14.90
CA SER A 63 -9.04 3.99 -14.47
C SER A 63 -10.56 4.06 -14.41
N ASP A 64 -11.22 2.92 -14.32
CA ASP A 64 -12.61 2.82 -13.88
C ASP A 64 -12.69 2.81 -12.34
N ILE A 65 -13.84 2.47 -11.77
CA ILE A 65 -13.94 2.25 -10.32
C ILE A 65 -13.28 0.91 -9.98
N SER A 66 -11.97 0.96 -9.79
CA SER A 66 -11.14 -0.17 -9.39
C SER A 66 -10.51 0.06 -8.01
N SER A 67 -10.30 -1.02 -7.26
CA SER A 67 -9.55 -0.95 -5.99
C SER A 67 -8.14 -0.40 -6.18
N VAL A 68 -7.58 -0.59 -7.39
CA VAL A 68 -6.27 -0.09 -7.83
C VAL A 68 -6.15 1.44 -7.73
N VAL A 69 -7.27 2.17 -7.82
CA VAL A 69 -7.29 3.63 -7.61
C VAL A 69 -6.83 4.00 -6.21
N SER A 70 -7.20 3.19 -5.20
CA SER A 70 -6.79 3.43 -3.81
C SER A 70 -5.28 3.32 -3.63
N ASP A 71 -4.65 2.37 -4.33
CA ASP A 71 -3.19 2.20 -4.29
C ASP A 71 -2.49 3.38 -5.00
N PHE A 72 -3.04 3.85 -6.13
CA PHE A 72 -2.48 4.98 -6.86
C PHE A 72 -2.56 6.30 -6.06
N ILE A 73 -3.58 6.48 -5.22
CA ILE A 73 -3.70 7.67 -4.34
C ILE A 73 -2.46 7.86 -3.44
N ALA A 74 -1.75 6.77 -3.08
CA ALA A 74 -0.52 6.86 -2.31
C ALA A 74 0.56 7.73 -2.99
N SER A 75 0.58 7.74 -4.33
CA SER A 75 1.52 8.55 -5.13
C SER A 75 1.24 10.06 -5.05
N GLY A 76 0.00 10.46 -4.76
CA GLY A 76 -0.46 11.85 -4.83
C GLY A 76 -0.57 12.42 -6.25
N LYS A 77 -0.23 11.65 -7.29
CA LYS A 77 -0.25 12.06 -8.69
C LYS A 77 -1.67 12.26 -9.22
N PRO A 78 -1.87 13.09 -10.25
CA PRO A 78 -3.18 13.25 -10.90
C PRO A 78 -3.76 11.93 -11.39
N TYR A 79 -5.07 11.74 -11.24
CA TYR A 79 -5.77 10.60 -11.80
C TYR A 79 -7.20 10.95 -12.21
N ALA A 80 -7.73 10.19 -13.15
CA ALA A 80 -9.09 10.31 -13.63
C ALA A 80 -9.84 8.98 -13.51
N VAL A 81 -11.14 9.07 -13.24
CA VAL A 81 -12.04 7.92 -13.12
C VAL A 81 -13.20 8.04 -14.10
N THR A 82 -13.47 6.98 -14.86
CA THR A 82 -14.56 6.97 -15.83
C THR A 82 -15.92 6.71 -15.17
N ASP A 83 -16.87 7.63 -15.34
CA ASP A 83 -18.29 7.43 -14.97
C ASP A 83 -19.06 6.80 -16.14
N SER A 84 -18.82 5.50 -16.35
CA SER A 84 -19.43 4.74 -17.45
C SER A 84 -20.95 4.59 -17.31
N ALA A 85 -21.45 4.67 -16.08
CA ALA A 85 -22.88 4.61 -15.76
C ALA A 85 -23.61 5.96 -15.99
N ALA A 86 -22.87 7.02 -16.34
CA ALA A 86 -23.39 8.36 -16.57
C ALA A 86 -24.25 8.88 -15.40
N LEU A 87 -23.81 8.62 -14.17
CA LEU A 87 -24.45 9.10 -12.94
C LEU A 87 -24.33 10.63 -12.79
N GLY A 88 -23.29 11.20 -13.38
CA GLY A 88 -22.93 12.60 -13.30
C GLY A 88 -21.97 12.86 -12.13
N PRO A 89 -21.10 13.89 -12.24
CA PRO A 89 -19.99 14.11 -11.31
C PRO A 89 -20.38 14.17 -9.83
N GLU A 90 -21.50 14.84 -9.52
CA GLU A 90 -21.95 15.04 -8.15
C GLU A 90 -22.44 13.73 -7.49
N GLU A 91 -23.24 12.94 -8.21
CA GLU A 91 -23.71 11.65 -7.70
C GLU A 91 -22.55 10.64 -7.63
N PHE A 92 -21.66 10.68 -8.62
CA PHE A 92 -20.51 9.80 -8.68
C PHE A 92 -19.56 9.99 -7.49
N LYS A 93 -19.29 11.25 -7.10
CA LYS A 93 -18.52 11.60 -5.88
C LYS A 93 -19.21 11.23 -4.58
N ARG A 94 -20.55 11.28 -4.54
CA ARG A 94 -21.32 10.86 -3.35
C ARG A 94 -21.18 9.36 -3.12
N GLN A 95 -21.25 8.57 -4.19
CA GLN A 95 -21.18 7.11 -4.11
C GLN A 95 -19.75 6.60 -3.91
N ASN A 96 -18.72 7.32 -4.39
CA ASN A 96 -17.35 6.82 -4.42
C ASN A 96 -16.36 7.80 -3.75
N THR A 97 -15.88 7.44 -2.56
CA THR A 97 -14.92 8.25 -1.79
C THR A 97 -13.61 8.49 -2.55
N ALA A 98 -13.11 7.47 -3.26
CA ALA A 98 -11.87 7.56 -4.04
C ALA A 98 -11.96 8.55 -5.22
N VAL A 99 -13.17 8.89 -5.68
CA VAL A 99 -13.39 9.77 -6.83
C VAL A 99 -13.42 11.25 -6.44
N ARG A 100 -13.52 11.56 -5.14
CA ARG A 100 -13.62 12.94 -4.63
C ARG A 100 -12.46 13.85 -5.06
N ALA A 101 -11.29 13.26 -5.34
CA ALA A 101 -10.10 13.97 -5.76
C ALA A 101 -9.62 13.60 -7.18
N ALA A 102 -10.49 12.98 -7.97
CA ALA A 102 -10.23 12.58 -9.36
C ALA A 102 -10.88 13.56 -10.34
N VAL A 103 -10.31 13.65 -11.55
CA VAL A 103 -11.06 14.12 -12.72
C VAL A 103 -12.08 13.04 -13.08
N ILE A 104 -13.33 13.42 -13.33
CA ILE A 104 -14.39 12.46 -13.68
C ILE A 104 -14.58 12.52 -15.18
N LEU A 105 -14.24 11.42 -15.86
CA LEU A 105 -14.42 11.32 -17.30
C LEU A 105 -15.83 10.85 -17.60
N SER A 106 -16.56 11.66 -18.36
CA SER A 106 -17.80 11.23 -18.99
C SER A 106 -17.52 10.22 -20.11
N ASN A 107 -18.58 9.64 -20.69
CA ASN A 107 -18.43 8.73 -21.83
C ASN A 107 -17.85 9.42 -23.09
N SER A 108 -17.88 10.75 -23.19
CA SER A 108 -17.19 11.48 -24.28
C SER A 108 -15.75 11.83 -23.92
N ALA A 109 -15.35 11.72 -22.65
CA ALA A 109 -14.02 12.02 -22.13
C ALA A 109 -13.52 13.44 -22.48
N GLU A 110 -14.43 14.40 -22.62
CA GLU A 110 -14.10 15.81 -22.87
C GLU A 110 -13.29 16.42 -21.71
N GLU A 111 -13.40 15.85 -20.51
CA GLU A 111 -12.68 16.29 -19.31
C GLU A 111 -11.22 15.81 -19.29
N LEU A 112 -10.75 15.05 -20.28
CA LEU A 112 -9.37 14.55 -20.33
C LEU A 112 -8.34 15.68 -20.35
N ASP A 113 -8.67 16.82 -20.96
CA ASP A 113 -7.81 18.00 -21.00
C ASP A 113 -7.52 18.54 -19.58
N GLU A 114 -8.44 18.38 -18.62
CA GLU A 114 -8.22 18.78 -17.23
C GLU A 114 -7.12 17.94 -16.57
N LEU A 115 -7.11 16.63 -16.85
CA LEU A 115 -6.07 15.72 -16.36
C LEU A 115 -4.71 16.09 -16.97
N LEU A 116 -4.68 16.30 -18.30
CA LEU A 116 -3.45 16.64 -19.01
C LEU A 116 -2.90 18.00 -18.59
N ALA A 117 -3.76 18.98 -18.28
CA ALA A 117 -3.35 20.27 -17.73
C ALA A 117 -2.65 20.11 -16.37
N ALA A 118 -3.21 19.29 -15.47
CA ALA A 118 -2.60 19.01 -14.17
C ALA A 118 -1.23 18.29 -14.29
N VAL A 119 -1.08 17.43 -15.30
CA VAL A 119 0.20 16.76 -15.60
C VAL A 119 1.23 17.74 -16.16
N ALA A 120 0.82 18.60 -17.10
CA ALA A 120 1.71 19.53 -17.78
C ALA A 120 2.17 20.68 -16.87
N ASP A 121 1.32 21.14 -15.96
CA ASP A 121 1.62 22.21 -15.02
C ASP A 121 1.05 21.89 -13.61
N PRO A 122 1.92 21.59 -12.62
CA PRO A 122 1.50 21.37 -11.24
C PRO A 122 0.74 22.55 -10.61
N ALA A 123 0.89 23.78 -11.13
CA ALA A 123 0.14 24.93 -10.65
C ALA A 123 -1.32 24.96 -11.18
N ALA A 124 -1.59 24.29 -12.30
CA ALA A 124 -2.94 24.11 -12.85
C ALA A 124 -3.71 22.98 -12.17
N ASP A 125 -3.05 22.20 -11.33
CA ASP A 125 -3.63 21.06 -10.63
C ASP A 125 -4.47 21.47 -9.40
N VAL A 126 -5.70 21.87 -9.68
CA VAL A 126 -6.68 22.28 -8.66
C VAL A 126 -7.06 21.16 -7.69
N LEU A 127 -6.84 19.90 -8.06
CA LEU A 127 -7.19 18.73 -7.26
C LEU A 127 -6.05 18.25 -6.35
N ALA A 128 -4.85 18.82 -6.45
CA ALA A 128 -3.71 18.42 -5.62
C ALA A 128 -3.99 18.52 -4.12
N GLY A 129 -4.73 19.56 -3.68
CA GLY A 129 -5.15 19.71 -2.29
C GLY A 129 -6.08 18.59 -1.85
N ALA A 130 -7.14 18.34 -2.62
CA ALA A 130 -8.10 17.27 -2.36
C ALA A 130 -7.41 15.89 -2.35
N ARG A 131 -6.43 15.65 -3.22
CA ARG A 131 -5.68 14.38 -3.24
C ARG A 131 -4.82 14.22 -1.99
N ARG A 132 -4.18 15.27 -1.48
CA ARG A 132 -3.45 15.22 -0.20
C ARG A 132 -4.39 14.91 0.96
N GLU A 133 -5.54 15.57 1.04
CA GLU A 133 -6.54 15.32 2.09
C GLU A 133 -7.08 13.89 2.03
N LEU A 134 -7.41 13.42 0.82
CA LEU A 134 -7.91 12.07 0.59
C LEU A 134 -6.86 11.02 0.95
N LYS A 135 -5.60 11.24 0.55
CA LYS A 135 -4.48 10.37 0.91
C LYS A 135 -4.34 10.26 2.42
N SER A 136 -4.33 11.38 3.14
CA SER A 136 -4.25 11.37 4.61
C SER A 136 -5.46 10.70 5.27
N TYR A 137 -6.66 10.89 4.72
CA TYR A 137 -7.88 10.25 5.23
C TYR A 137 -7.86 8.73 5.06
N LEU A 138 -7.37 8.22 3.92
CA LEU A 138 -7.38 6.79 3.62
C LEU A 138 -6.16 6.04 4.17
N LEU A 139 -4.96 6.62 4.06
CA LEU A 139 -3.69 5.94 4.32
C LEU A 139 -3.03 6.39 5.63
N GLY A 140 -3.54 7.47 6.23
CA GLY A 140 -2.92 8.12 7.38
C GLY A 140 -1.80 9.08 6.98
N PRO A 141 -0.99 9.53 7.96
CA PRO A 141 0.11 10.46 7.68
C PRO A 141 1.21 9.78 6.87
N ASP A 142 1.97 10.59 6.12
CA ASP A 142 3.17 10.12 5.41
C ASP A 142 4.28 9.70 6.38
N GLU A 143 4.39 10.41 7.51
CA GLU A 143 5.41 10.16 8.53
C GLU A 143 4.81 10.14 9.94
N PRO A 144 5.08 9.11 10.77
CA PRO A 144 5.80 7.88 10.39
C PRO A 144 5.00 7.06 9.37
N THR A 145 5.70 6.37 8.47
CA THR A 145 5.08 5.58 7.41
C THR A 145 4.13 4.51 7.97
N SER A 146 3.13 4.08 7.19
CA SER A 146 2.21 3.02 7.61
C SER A 146 2.94 1.73 8.00
N MET A 147 4.08 1.44 7.35
CA MET A 147 4.93 0.30 7.67
C MET A 147 5.63 0.46 9.01
N GLU A 148 6.15 1.64 9.33
CA GLU A 148 6.75 1.92 10.65
C GLU A 148 5.71 1.83 11.77
N GLN A 149 4.52 2.38 11.54
CA GLN A 149 3.41 2.30 12.49
C GLN A 149 2.98 0.84 12.72
N PHE A 150 2.82 0.07 11.65
CA PHE A 150 2.50 -1.36 11.73
C PHE A 150 3.59 -2.13 12.49
N ASN A 151 4.86 -1.93 12.13
CA ASN A 151 5.99 -2.56 12.79
C ASN A 151 6.06 -2.20 14.29
N ALA A 152 5.77 -0.95 14.66
CA ALA A 152 5.70 -0.53 16.05
C ALA A 152 4.55 -1.23 16.80
N ALA A 153 3.37 -1.34 16.17
CA ALA A 153 2.23 -2.04 16.76
C ALA A 153 2.50 -3.54 16.96
N VAL A 154 3.12 -4.20 15.98
CA VAL A 154 3.54 -5.62 16.07
C VAL A 154 4.54 -5.81 17.21
N ARG A 155 5.57 -4.96 17.31
CA ARG A 155 6.54 -5.02 18.42
C ARG A 155 5.85 -4.83 19.79
N ALA A 156 4.93 -3.88 19.89
CA ALA A 156 4.17 -3.64 21.13
C ALA A 156 3.29 -4.85 21.50
N LEU A 157 2.67 -5.50 20.51
CA LEU A 157 1.87 -6.71 20.73
C LEU A 157 2.74 -7.89 21.20
N ALA A 158 3.90 -8.08 20.57
CA ALA A 158 4.86 -9.13 20.97
C ALA A 158 5.32 -8.95 22.42
N ALA A 159 5.71 -7.74 22.82
CA ALA A 159 6.12 -7.44 24.19
C ALA A 159 5.02 -7.74 25.22
N LYS A 160 3.76 -7.43 24.90
CA LYS A 160 2.61 -7.77 25.77
C LYS A 160 2.42 -9.28 25.88
N ALA A 161 2.57 -10.02 24.77
CA ALA A 161 2.45 -11.46 24.77
C ALA A 161 3.56 -12.14 25.59
N GLU A 162 4.79 -11.67 25.47
CA GLU A 162 5.94 -12.14 26.25
C GLU A 162 5.72 -11.91 27.76
N ALA A 163 5.31 -10.70 28.16
CA ALA A 163 5.02 -10.38 29.55
C ALA A 163 3.91 -11.27 30.14
N ARG A 164 2.84 -11.51 29.36
CA ARG A 164 1.76 -12.43 29.74
C ARG A 164 2.28 -13.85 29.93
N ASN A 165 3.07 -14.36 28.97
CA ASN A 165 3.59 -15.71 29.00
C ASN A 165 4.54 -15.92 30.19
N ALA A 166 5.40 -14.93 30.50
CA ALA A 166 6.24 -14.96 31.69
C ALA A 166 5.42 -15.02 32.98
N GLY A 167 4.35 -14.21 33.10
CA GLY A 167 3.45 -14.24 34.26
C GLY A 167 2.67 -15.55 34.39
N VAL A 168 2.31 -16.20 33.29
CA VAL A 168 1.71 -17.56 33.31
C VAL A 168 2.73 -18.59 33.79
N ALA A 169 3.96 -18.55 33.28
CA ALA A 169 5.02 -19.47 33.68
C ALA A 169 5.37 -19.34 35.18
N GLN A 170 5.43 -18.12 35.71
CA GLN A 170 5.64 -17.86 37.14
C GLN A 170 4.54 -18.48 38.00
N ARG A 171 3.25 -18.27 37.65
CA ARG A 171 2.13 -18.85 38.40
C ARG A 171 2.12 -20.38 38.38
N LEU A 172 2.47 -20.99 37.25
CA LEU A 172 2.59 -22.45 37.14
C LEU A 172 3.77 -22.98 37.97
N GLY A 173 4.90 -22.25 38.01
CA GLY A 173 6.04 -22.56 38.85
C GLY A 173 5.71 -22.48 40.35
N ASP A 174 5.04 -21.41 40.78
CA ASP A 174 4.65 -21.22 42.19
C ASP A 174 3.65 -22.28 42.66
N GLN A 175 2.71 -22.70 41.80
CA GLN A 175 1.77 -23.78 42.09
C GLN A 175 2.45 -25.15 42.19
N ALA A 176 3.54 -25.39 41.46
CA ALA A 176 4.30 -26.64 41.55
C ALA A 176 5.18 -26.71 42.82
N ILE A 177 5.56 -25.56 43.40
CA ILE A 177 6.36 -25.47 44.64
C ILE A 177 5.49 -25.60 45.89
N ALA A 178 4.17 -25.33 45.80
CA ALA A 178 3.21 -25.56 46.87
C ALA A 178 2.93 -27.06 47.08
N VAL A 179 3.90 -27.80 47.62
CA VAL A 179 3.71 -29.17 48.14
C VAL A 179 2.92 -29.07 49.45
N PRO A 180 1.83 -29.84 49.65
CA PRO A 180 1.06 -29.78 50.89
C PRO A 180 1.90 -30.30 52.05
N ASP A 181 1.84 -29.55 53.16
CA ASP A 181 2.51 -29.86 54.41
C ASP A 181 2.14 -31.29 54.86
N ARG A 182 3.14 -32.17 54.96
CA ARG A 182 2.96 -33.52 55.51
C ARG A 182 2.94 -33.42 57.02
N GLU A 183 1.82 -32.98 57.61
CA GLU A 183 1.55 -33.26 59.01
C GLU A 183 0.06 -33.10 59.35
N ALA A 184 -0.65 -34.23 59.28
CA ALA A 184 -1.77 -34.55 60.15
C ALA A 184 -1.82 -36.08 60.26
N ALA A 185 -0.86 -36.62 61.01
CA ALA A 185 -0.87 -37.99 61.51
C ALA A 185 -1.87 -38.12 62.68
#